data_AF-A0A1W1BDL0-F1
#
_entry.id   AF-A0A1W1BDL0-F1
#
_cell.length_a   1.000
_cell.length_b   1.000
_cell.length_c   1.000
_cell.angle_alpha   90.00
_cell.angle_beta   90.00
_cell.angle_gamma   90.00
#
_symmetry.space_group_name_H-M   'P 1'
#
loop_
_entity.id
_entity.type
_entity.pdbx_description
1 polymer ?
#
loop_
_entity_poly.entity_id
_entity_poly.type
_entity_poly.pdbx_seq_one_letter_code
_entity_poly.pdbx_strand_id
1 'polypeptide(L)'
;MTIVNNDAVLTKLGYNPSETLRAQLDRIKSNTKGYEKIIKHILDLHDALQVDKSYVALSNSKDYLKIKVEAQTPEMKEETLEKIERFKEKYKVDLQKVDGKDTYYIIGFAG
;
A
#
# COMPACT_ATOMS: atom_id res chain seq x y z
N MET A 1 -12.05 -2.85 -19.51
CA MET A 1 -10.95 -2.77 -18.54
C MET A 1 -11.25 -1.59 -17.63
N THR A 2 -11.63 -1.81 -16.37
CA THR A 2 -12.05 -0.70 -15.50
C THR A 2 -10.80 0.07 -15.07
N ILE A 3 -10.58 1.24 -15.66
CA ILE A 3 -9.55 2.17 -15.19
C ILE A 3 -9.96 2.59 -13.78
N VAL A 4 -9.21 2.14 -12.76
CA VAL A 4 -9.44 2.63 -11.40
C VAL A 4 -9.05 4.11 -11.37
N ASN A 5 -10.04 4.97 -11.13
CA ASN A 5 -9.87 6.42 -11.06
C ASN A 5 -8.87 6.78 -9.95
N ASN A 6 -7.82 7.52 -10.31
CA ASN A 6 -6.78 7.98 -9.38
C ASN A 6 -7.37 8.72 -8.17
N ASP A 7 -8.42 9.50 -8.37
CA ASP A 7 -9.07 10.26 -7.28
C ASP A 7 -9.74 9.36 -6.27
N ALA A 8 -10.35 8.27 -6.74
CA ALA A 8 -10.98 7.29 -5.88
C ALA A 8 -9.92 6.57 -5.03
N VAL A 9 -8.78 6.21 -5.63
CA VAL A 9 -7.64 5.61 -4.90
C VAL A 9 -7.09 6.60 -3.88
N LEU A 10 -6.81 7.85 -4.28
CA LEU A 10 -6.27 8.88 -3.40
C LEU A 10 -7.22 9.16 -2.22
N THR A 11 -8.50 9.34 -2.50
CA THR A 11 -9.53 9.55 -1.46
C THR A 11 -9.60 8.37 -0.50
N LYS A 12 -9.58 7.13 -1.03
CA LYS A 12 -9.60 5.91 -0.20
C LYS A 12 -8.38 5.78 0.70
N LEU A 13 -7.22 6.26 0.25
CA LEU A 13 -6.00 6.32 1.06
C LEU A 13 -5.95 7.55 1.99
N GLY A 14 -7.01 8.37 2.04
CA GLY A 14 -7.11 9.53 2.93
C GLY A 14 -6.49 10.83 2.38
N TYR A 15 -6.16 10.89 1.09
CA TYR A 15 -5.63 12.10 0.45
C TYR A 15 -6.74 12.95 -0.16
N ASN A 16 -6.55 14.28 -0.14
CA ASN A 16 -7.31 15.19 -0.98
C ASN A 16 -6.70 15.24 -2.39
N PRO A 17 -7.39 14.77 -3.45
CA PRO A 17 -6.80 14.70 -4.79
C PRO A 17 -6.32 16.06 -5.32
N SER A 18 -5.13 16.06 -5.93
CA SER A 18 -4.54 17.22 -6.61
C SER A 18 -3.76 16.76 -7.84
N GLU A 19 -3.43 17.66 -8.76
CA GLU A 19 -2.65 17.31 -9.96
C GLU A 19 -1.31 16.65 -9.60
N THR A 20 -0.62 17.18 -8.58
CA THR A 20 0.65 16.62 -8.08
C THR A 20 0.49 15.19 -7.59
N LEU A 21 -0.57 14.90 -6.81
CA LEU A 21 -0.82 13.56 -6.27
C LEU A 21 -1.26 12.57 -7.36
N ARG A 22 -2.05 13.03 -8.34
CA ARG A 22 -2.42 12.21 -9.51
C ARG A 22 -1.17 11.82 -10.28
N ALA A 23 -0.30 12.79 -10.60
CA ALA A 23 0.94 12.54 -11.32
C ALA A 23 1.88 11.60 -10.54
N GLN A 24 1.95 11.74 -9.21
CA GLN A 24 2.70 10.81 -8.37
C GLN A 24 2.12 9.39 -8.41
N LEU A 25 0.79 9.26 -8.30
CA LEU A 25 0.14 7.96 -8.37
C LEU A 25 0.30 7.30 -9.75
N ASP A 26 0.30 8.08 -10.84
CA ASP A 26 0.56 7.55 -12.19
C ASP A 26 1.97 6.99 -12.36
N ARG A 27 2.99 7.65 -11.78
CA ARG A 27 4.35 7.11 -11.74
C ARG A 27 4.40 5.81 -10.92
N ILE A 28 3.77 5.79 -9.75
CA ILE A 28 3.66 4.60 -8.89
C ILE A 28 3.00 3.44 -9.65
N LYS A 29 1.87 3.71 -10.32
CA LYS A 29 1.15 2.73 -11.14
C LYS A 29 2.05 2.11 -12.21
N SER A 30 2.80 2.96 -12.92
CA SER A 30 3.68 2.55 -14.01
C SER A 30 4.88 1.73 -13.52
N ASN A 31 5.37 2.03 -12.32
CA ASN A 31 6.52 1.36 -11.71
C ASN A 31 6.13 0.07 -10.94
N THR A 32 4.87 -0.10 -10.57
CA THR A 32 4.38 -1.27 -9.81
C THR A 32 3.92 -2.38 -10.75
N LYS A 33 4.65 -3.50 -10.81
CA LYS A 33 4.31 -4.64 -11.68
C LYS A 33 2.90 -5.14 -11.38
N GLY A 34 2.03 -5.22 -12.39
CA GLY A 34 0.70 -5.80 -12.24
C GLY A 34 -0.24 -5.01 -11.31
N TYR A 35 -0.04 -3.70 -11.14
CA TYR A 35 -0.84 -2.81 -10.28
C TYR A 35 -2.36 -3.07 -10.34
N GLU A 36 -2.92 -3.17 -11.55
CA GLU A 36 -4.38 -3.35 -11.74
C GLU A 36 -4.92 -4.65 -11.13
N LYS A 37 -4.07 -5.68 -10.93
CA LYS A 37 -4.46 -6.93 -10.28
C LYS A 37 -4.54 -6.82 -8.76
N ILE A 38 -3.78 -5.88 -8.18
CA ILE A 38 -3.52 -5.84 -6.73
C ILE A 38 -4.11 -4.61 -6.04
N ILE A 39 -4.41 -3.53 -6.76
CA ILE A 39 -4.86 -2.27 -6.16
C ILE A 39 -6.10 -2.40 -5.27
N LYS A 40 -7.10 -3.19 -5.67
CA LYS A 40 -8.29 -3.42 -4.84
C LYS A 40 -7.91 -4.02 -3.49
N HIS A 41 -7.06 -5.03 -3.50
CA HIS A 41 -6.58 -5.71 -2.30
C HIS A 41 -5.67 -4.81 -1.44
N ILE A 42 -4.92 -3.90 -2.06
CA ILE A 42 -4.14 -2.90 -1.33
C ILE A 42 -5.06 -1.93 -0.58
N LEU A 43 -6.17 -1.51 -1.19
CA LEU A 43 -7.16 -0.66 -0.52
C LEU A 43 -7.88 -1.43 0.61
N ASP A 44 -8.24 -2.69 0.39
CA ASP A 44 -8.82 -3.53 1.45
C ASP A 44 -7.82 -3.70 2.63
N LEU A 45 -6.52 -3.89 2.33
CA LEU A 45 -5.48 -3.93 3.34
C LEU A 45 -5.36 -2.60 4.09
N HIS A 46 -5.41 -1.46 3.38
CA HIS A 46 -5.37 -0.14 4.01
C HIS A 46 -6.44 -0.02 5.09
N ASP A 47 -7.69 -0.32 4.76
CA ASP A 47 -8.82 -0.25 5.68
C ASP A 47 -8.62 -1.20 6.87
N ALA A 48 -8.15 -2.43 6.62
CA ALA A 48 -7.90 -3.43 7.66
C ALA A 48 -6.76 -3.09 8.62
N LEU A 49 -5.78 -2.29 8.19
CA LEU A 49 -4.63 -1.89 9.01
C LEU A 49 -4.93 -0.68 9.91
N GLN A 50 -5.94 0.14 9.59
CA GLN A 50 -6.24 1.37 10.34
C GLN A 50 -6.60 1.11 11.81
N VAL A 51 -7.19 -0.05 12.11
CA VAL A 51 -7.49 -0.48 13.49
C VAL A 51 -6.23 -0.56 14.35
N ASP A 52 -5.10 -0.88 13.73
CA ASP A 52 -3.78 -1.02 14.37
C ASP A 52 -2.90 0.24 14.19
N LYS A 53 -3.52 1.37 13.84
CA LYS A 53 -2.83 2.63 13.51
C LYS A 53 -1.83 2.52 12.35
N SER A 54 -1.93 1.46 11.56
CA SER A 54 -1.07 1.19 10.41
C SER A 54 -1.83 1.47 9.11
N TYR A 55 -1.14 1.74 8.00
CA TYR A 55 -1.82 2.16 6.77
C TYR A 55 -0.93 2.05 5.53
N VAL A 56 -1.56 2.09 4.35
CA VAL A 56 -0.89 2.27 3.07
C VAL A 56 -0.82 3.77 2.74
N ALA A 57 0.30 4.20 2.18
CA ALA A 57 0.55 5.59 1.78
C ALA A 57 1.37 5.66 0.50
N LEU A 58 1.39 6.82 -0.15
CA LEU A 58 2.34 7.10 -1.24
C LEU A 58 3.74 7.27 -0.65
N SER A 59 4.75 6.71 -1.30
CA SER A 59 6.14 6.95 -0.94
C SER A 59 6.64 8.26 -1.55
N ASN A 60 7.35 9.06 -0.74
CA ASN A 60 7.94 10.32 -1.17
C ASN A 60 9.33 10.15 -1.79
N SER A 61 9.99 9.01 -1.56
CA SER A 61 11.39 8.76 -1.97
C SER A 61 11.53 7.77 -3.12
N LYS A 62 10.49 6.99 -3.39
CA LYS A 62 10.44 5.99 -4.47
C LYS A 62 9.03 5.97 -5.03
N ASP A 63 8.87 5.70 -6.32
CA ASP A 63 7.55 5.57 -6.95
C ASP A 63 6.91 4.20 -6.63
N TYR A 64 6.61 3.97 -5.34
CA TYR A 64 5.83 2.82 -4.86
C TYR A 64 4.76 3.27 -3.84
N LEU A 65 3.70 2.48 -3.70
CA LEU A 65 2.92 2.48 -2.47
C LEU A 65 3.75 1.84 -1.35
N LYS A 66 3.59 2.33 -0.12
CA LYS A 66 4.25 1.79 1.06
C LYS A 66 3.25 1.46 2.16
N ILE A 67 3.46 0.36 2.85
CA ILE A 67 2.78 0.02 4.10
C ILE A 67 3.62 0.59 5.23
N LYS A 68 3.01 1.41 6.10
CA LYS A 68 3.62 1.93 7.32
C LYS A 68 2.99 1.24 8.51
N VAL A 69 3.83 0.61 9.34
CA VAL A 69 3.41 0.01 10.59
C VAL A 69 3.68 1.00 11.71
N GLU A 70 2.62 1.62 12.23
CA GLU A 70 2.69 2.61 13.32
C GLU A 70 1.92 2.12 14.56
N ALA A 71 1.83 0.79 14.70
CA ALA A 71 1.29 0.11 15.87
C ALA A 71 1.97 0.57 17.16
N GLN A 72 1.18 0.81 18.21
CA GLN A 72 1.64 1.41 19.46
C GLN A 72 2.01 0.37 20.53
N THR A 73 1.52 -0.86 20.39
CA THR A 73 1.82 -1.98 21.28
C THR A 73 2.43 -3.15 20.50
N PRO A 74 3.18 -4.04 21.18
CA PRO A 74 3.70 -5.26 20.57
C PRO A 74 2.60 -6.14 19.96
N GLU A 75 1.44 -6.27 20.62
CA GLU A 75 0.33 -7.10 20.14
C GLU A 75 -0.26 -6.54 18.84
N MET A 76 -0.49 -5.22 18.78
CA MET A 76 -0.96 -4.55 17.55
C MET A 76 0.06 -4.69 16.41
N LYS A 77 1.35 -4.67 16.75
CA LYS A 77 2.43 -4.84 15.77
C LYS A 77 2.45 -6.26 15.22
N GLU A 78 2.30 -7.27 16.08
CA GLU A 78 2.21 -8.68 15.67
C GLU A 78 0.99 -8.89 14.76
N GLU A 79 -0.19 -8.41 15.17
CA GLU A 79 -1.42 -8.51 14.38
C GLU A 79 -1.29 -7.81 13.01
N THR A 80 -0.67 -6.64 12.97
CA THR A 80 -0.38 -5.92 11.73
C THR A 80 0.54 -6.73 10.81
N LEU A 81 1.62 -7.30 11.34
CA LEU A 81 2.58 -8.07 10.56
C LEU A 81 1.93 -9.36 10.01
N GLU A 82 1.08 -10.02 10.79
CA GLU A 82 0.28 -11.15 10.30
C GLU A 82 -0.65 -10.75 9.15
N LYS A 83 -1.37 -9.63 9.26
CA LYS A 83 -2.23 -9.12 8.18
C LYS A 83 -1.42 -8.87 6.90
N ILE A 84 -0.24 -8.28 7.03
CA ILE A 84 0.66 -8.00 5.91
C ILE A 84 1.16 -9.30 5.26
N GLU A 85 1.58 -10.29 6.05
CA GLU A 85 2.06 -11.56 5.50
C GLU A 85 0.93 -12.34 4.82
N ARG A 86 -0.25 -12.43 5.45
CA ARG A 86 -1.43 -13.06 4.83
C ARG A 86 -1.82 -12.38 3.52
N PHE A 87 -1.79 -11.05 3.47
CA PHE A 87 -2.05 -10.28 2.24
C PHE A 87 -1.04 -10.63 1.13
N LYS A 88 0.25 -10.60 1.45
CA LYS A 88 1.35 -10.93 0.55
C LYS A 88 1.21 -12.34 -0.02
N GLU A 89 0.95 -13.33 0.83
CA GLU A 89 0.82 -14.73 0.43
C GLU A 89 -0.46 -15.01 -0.39
N LYS A 90 -1.59 -14.45 0.04
CA LYS A 90 -2.91 -14.68 -0.57
C LYS A 90 -3.01 -14.04 -1.95
N TYR A 91 -2.56 -12.80 -2.08
CA TYR A 91 -2.69 -12.03 -3.33
C TYR A 91 -1.41 -12.04 -4.18
N LYS A 92 -0.39 -12.80 -3.76
CA LYS A 92 0.91 -12.93 -4.44
C LYS A 92 1.54 -11.56 -4.71
N VAL A 93 1.61 -10.74 -3.67
CA VAL A 93 2.21 -9.41 -3.73
C VAL A 93 3.65 -9.49 -3.25
N ASP A 94 4.57 -8.91 -4.01
CA ASP A 94 5.95 -8.77 -3.60
C ASP A 94 6.14 -7.50 -2.75
N LEU A 95 6.82 -7.66 -1.62
CA LEU A 95 7.05 -6.62 -0.63
C LEU A 95 8.54 -6.49 -0.33
N GLN A 96 9.04 -5.26 -0.36
CA GLN A 96 10.42 -4.96 0.02
C GLN A 96 10.44 -4.18 1.34
N LYS A 97 11.02 -4.75 2.39
CA LYS A 97 11.22 -4.04 3.67
C LYS A 97 12.21 -2.87 3.48
N VAL A 98 11.88 -1.73 4.06
CA VAL A 98 12.77 -0.57 4.12
C VAL A 98 13.74 -0.76 5.27
N ASP A 99 15.03 -0.63 4.99
CA ASP A 99 16.06 -0.84 6.00
C ASP A 99 15.91 0.13 7.19
N GLY A 100 16.09 -0.41 8.40
CA GLY A 100 15.93 0.32 9.66
C GLY A 100 14.52 0.85 9.96
N LYS A 101 13.48 0.42 9.22
CA LYS A 101 12.09 0.92 9.40
C LYS A 101 11.07 -0.22 9.36
N ASP A 102 9.98 -0.03 10.10
CA ASP A 102 8.77 -0.86 9.95
C ASP A 102 7.91 -0.32 8.80
N THR A 103 8.50 -0.34 7.61
CA THR A 103 7.86 0.12 6.37
C THR A 103 8.19 -0.85 5.25
N TYR A 104 7.21 -1.12 4.39
CA TYR A 104 7.35 -2.06 3.28
C TYR A 104 6.91 -1.38 1.98
N TYR A 105 7.74 -1.41 0.95
CA TYR A 105 7.34 -1.03 -0.40
C TYR A 105 6.55 -2.17 -1.05
N ILE A 106 5.45 -1.83 -1.71
CA ILE A 106 4.68 -2.76 -2.54
C ILE A 106 5.29 -2.73 -3.95
N ILE A 107 6.05 -3.76 -4.30
CA ILE A 107 6.83 -3.80 -5.54
C ILE A 107 5.94 -4.21 -6.73
N GLY A 108 5.01 -5.13 -6.50
CA GLY A 108 4.04 -5.53 -7.52
C GLY A 108 3.55 -6.96 -7.34
N PHE A 109 2.88 -7.47 -8.35
CA PHE A 109 2.39 -8.85 -8.41
C PHE A 109 3.53 -9.83 -8.74
N ALA A 110 3.74 -10.80 -7.87
CA ALA A 110 4.82 -11.79 -7.92
C ALA A 110 4.55 -12.96 -8.88
N GLY A 111 3.33 -13.09 -9.40
CA GLY A 111 2.99 -14.12 -10.39
C GLY A 111 3.27 -13.74 -11.84
#